data_AF-A0A914KLM6-F1
#
_entry.id   AF-A0A914KLM6-F1
#
_cell.length_a   1.000
_cell.length_b   1.000
_cell.length_c   1.000
_cell.angle_alpha   90.00
_cell.angle_beta   90.00
_cell.angle_gamma   90.00
#
_symmetry.space_group_name_H-M   'P 1'
#
loop_
_entity.id
_entity.type
_entity.pdbx_description
1 polymer ?
#
loop_
_entity_poly.entity_id
_entity_poly.type
_entity_poly.pdbx_seq_one_letter_code
_entity_poly.pdbx_strand_id
1 'polypeptide(L)'
;MKNIKPIRSWPVFIIAFSIHCLLSQGLPSTSIRKPTHHFGAPCQLCECFVEYTDRDMNIYTQPYNVAINSYEATEDRCLAACQNDQNCKAVVYGYIGGRDVFTCELYSESNVKSPLYTPFTNIYIKKRSECRKSALGYEALDMTDVDERVAARKQRYLRLYTKFNFFGFG
;
A
#
# COMPACT_ATOMS: atom_id res chain seq x y z
N MET A 1 16.47 -67.04 -38.10
CA MET A 1 16.52 -65.67 -38.66
C MET A 1 16.96 -64.75 -37.52
N LYS A 2 18.26 -64.46 -37.44
CA LYS A 2 18.94 -63.26 -37.98
C LYS A 2 18.67 -61.99 -37.17
N ASN A 3 19.77 -61.47 -36.62
CA ASN A 3 20.11 -60.10 -36.25
C ASN A 3 19.82 -59.58 -34.83
N ILE A 4 20.79 -59.83 -33.95
CA ILE A 4 21.16 -58.96 -32.82
C ILE A 4 22.49 -58.27 -33.19
N LYS A 5 22.48 -56.94 -33.33
CA LYS A 5 23.64 -56.00 -33.31
C LYS A 5 23.08 -54.56 -33.16
N PRO A 6 23.87 -53.56 -32.70
CA PRO A 6 24.76 -53.57 -31.55
C PRO A 6 24.59 -52.31 -30.66
N ILE A 7 25.11 -52.41 -29.44
CA ILE A 7 25.32 -51.34 -28.46
C ILE A 7 26.21 -50.24 -29.07
N ARG A 8 25.72 -49.00 -29.11
CA ARG A 8 26.48 -47.83 -29.55
C ARG A 8 27.02 -47.09 -28.34
N SER A 9 28.35 -47.15 -28.20
CA SER A 9 29.20 -46.35 -27.34
C SER A 9 28.97 -44.85 -27.53
N TRP A 10 28.74 -44.13 -26.43
CA TRP A 10 28.81 -42.67 -26.39
C TRP A 10 30.21 -42.27 -25.95
N PRO A 11 30.93 -41.41 -26.69
CA PRO A 11 32.17 -40.83 -26.20
C PRO A 11 31.84 -39.79 -25.13
N VAL A 12 32.49 -39.95 -23.97
CA VAL A 12 32.56 -38.97 -22.89
C VAL A 12 33.30 -37.74 -23.42
N PHE A 13 32.56 -36.68 -23.77
CA PHE A 13 33.13 -35.37 -24.00
C PHE A 13 33.42 -34.73 -22.64
N ILE A 14 34.69 -34.81 -22.23
CA ILE A 14 35.25 -33.99 -21.15
C ILE A 14 35.34 -32.57 -21.70
N ILE A 15 34.39 -31.71 -21.32
CA ILE A 15 34.52 -30.27 -21.52
C ILE A 15 35.01 -29.68 -20.19
N ALA A 16 36.32 -29.44 -20.13
CA ALA A 16 36.94 -28.63 -19.09
C ALA A 16 36.58 -27.15 -19.33
N PHE A 17 35.54 -26.64 -18.68
CA PHE A 17 35.31 -25.20 -18.54
C PHE A 17 35.82 -24.73 -17.18
N SER A 18 37.02 -24.15 -17.20
CA SER A 18 37.47 -23.24 -16.15
C SER A 18 36.70 -21.92 -16.32
N ILE A 19 35.77 -21.63 -15.40
CA ILE A 19 35.16 -20.30 -15.28
C ILE A 19 35.13 -19.92 -13.80
N HIS A 20 36.02 -18.99 -13.47
CA HIS A 20 35.83 -17.82 -12.62
C HIS A 20 34.86 -17.95 -11.43
N CYS A 21 35.48 -17.98 -10.25
CA CYS A 21 35.23 -17.04 -9.14
C CYS A 21 33.86 -16.33 -9.15
N LEU A 22 32.91 -16.81 -8.34
CA LEU A 22 31.72 -16.05 -7.94
C LEU A 22 31.17 -16.64 -6.62
N LEU A 23 31.91 -16.40 -5.53
CA LEU A 23 31.42 -16.63 -4.16
C LEU A 23 31.50 -15.30 -3.41
N SER A 24 30.55 -14.42 -3.70
CA SER A 24 30.11 -13.36 -2.79
C SER A 24 28.72 -12.89 -3.22
N GLN A 25 27.72 -13.78 -3.12
CA GLN A 25 26.35 -13.31 -3.04
C GLN A 25 26.10 -12.91 -1.59
N GLY A 26 26.42 -11.65 -1.30
CA GLY A 26 25.80 -10.96 -0.17
C GLY A 26 24.29 -11.06 -0.36
N LEU A 27 23.63 -11.63 0.65
CA LEU A 27 22.18 -11.64 0.73
C LEU A 27 21.68 -10.21 0.52
N PRO A 28 20.80 -9.94 -0.48
CA PRO A 28 20.14 -8.66 -0.54
C PRO A 28 19.25 -8.58 0.69
N SER A 29 19.66 -7.73 1.64
CA SER A 29 18.77 -7.20 2.66
C SER A 29 17.49 -6.75 1.96
N THR A 30 16.40 -7.48 2.20
CA THR A 30 15.06 -7.06 1.79
C THR A 30 14.68 -5.86 2.66
N SER A 31 15.33 -4.72 2.41
CA SER A 31 14.73 -3.43 2.66
C SER A 31 13.39 -3.46 1.95
N ILE A 32 12.31 -3.35 2.70
CA ILE A 32 10.98 -3.05 2.17
C ILE A 32 11.18 -1.80 1.31
N ARG A 33 11.23 -1.95 -0.01
CA ARG A 33 11.32 -0.80 -0.91
C ARG A 33 9.99 -0.09 -0.77
N LYS A 34 9.99 1.12 -0.22
CA LYS A 34 8.90 2.08 -0.41
C LYS A 34 8.51 2.00 -1.90
N PRO A 35 7.27 1.73 -2.28
CA PRO A 35 6.84 1.90 -3.66
C PRO A 35 7.18 3.35 -4.03
N THR A 36 8.05 3.57 -5.02
CA THR A 36 8.65 4.90 -5.24
C THR A 36 7.64 5.95 -5.75
N HIS A 37 6.39 5.57 -6.02
CA HIS A 37 5.35 6.45 -6.57
C HIS A 37 3.92 6.02 -6.14
N HIS A 38 3.64 5.89 -4.83
CA HIS A 38 2.29 5.52 -4.36
C HIS A 38 1.36 6.71 -4.11
N PHE A 39 1.92 7.89 -3.82
CA PHE A 39 1.17 9.14 -3.79
C PHE A 39 1.26 9.80 -5.16
N GLY A 40 0.15 10.40 -5.60
CA GLY A 40 0.07 11.12 -6.87
C GLY A 40 1.10 12.25 -6.89
N ALA A 41 1.99 12.24 -7.88
CA ALA A 41 2.95 13.32 -8.09
C ALA A 41 2.77 13.87 -9.52
N PRO A 42 2.06 15.00 -9.70
CA PRO A 42 1.45 15.87 -8.68
C PRO A 42 0.02 15.44 -8.30
N CYS A 43 -0.29 15.44 -7.00
CA CYS A 43 -1.65 15.28 -6.49
C CYS A 43 -2.41 16.61 -6.70
N GLN A 44 -3.43 16.59 -7.56
CA GLN A 44 -4.16 17.81 -7.93
C GLN A 44 -5.17 18.22 -6.87
N LEU A 45 -5.77 17.25 -6.18
CA LEU A 45 -6.81 17.50 -5.19
C LEU A 45 -6.28 17.71 -3.78
N CYS A 46 -5.01 17.37 -3.51
CA CYS A 46 -4.41 17.53 -2.18
C CYS A 46 -4.49 18.96 -1.65
N GLU A 47 -4.47 19.98 -2.51
CA GLU A 47 -4.63 21.38 -2.08
C GLU A 47 -6.01 21.68 -1.47
N CYS A 48 -7.04 20.87 -1.76
CA CYS A 48 -8.37 20.97 -1.18
C CYS A 48 -8.44 20.41 0.26
N PHE A 49 -7.39 19.71 0.71
CA PHE A 49 -7.37 19.00 1.98
C PHE A 49 -6.22 19.48 2.87
N VAL A 50 -6.34 19.21 4.17
CA VAL A 50 -5.25 19.30 5.13
C VAL A 50 -4.68 17.90 5.31
N GLU A 51 -3.42 17.72 4.93
CA GLU A 51 -2.73 16.43 4.97
C GLU A 51 -2.03 16.21 6.31
N TYR A 52 -2.17 15.02 6.86
CA TYR A 52 -1.38 14.49 7.97
C TYR A 52 -0.64 13.25 7.49
N THR A 53 0.67 13.37 7.31
CA THR A 53 1.51 12.32 6.74
C THR A 53 1.85 11.22 7.73
N ASP A 54 1.97 9.98 7.27
CA ASP A 54 2.30 8.79 8.08
C ASP A 54 1.36 8.60 9.31
N ARG A 55 0.09 8.94 9.11
CA ARG A 55 -0.97 8.85 10.12
C ARG A 55 -2.19 8.11 9.56
N ASP A 56 -2.85 7.39 10.46
CA ASP A 56 -4.15 6.77 10.23
C ASP A 56 -5.13 7.18 11.34
N MET A 57 -6.42 7.13 11.06
CA MET A 57 -7.47 7.35 12.02
C MET A 57 -7.39 6.33 13.16
N ASN A 58 -7.78 6.72 14.36
CA ASN A 58 -7.81 5.83 15.52
C ASN A 58 -8.76 4.63 15.31
N ILE A 59 -8.68 3.65 16.21
CA ILE A 59 -9.48 2.41 16.15
C ILE A 59 -10.98 2.63 16.44
N TYR A 60 -11.33 3.68 17.18
CA TYR A 60 -12.70 3.98 17.59
C TYR A 60 -13.47 4.74 16.51
N THR A 61 -12.75 5.46 15.65
CA THR A 61 -13.29 6.16 14.49
C THR A 61 -13.33 5.19 13.32
N GLN A 62 -14.54 4.77 12.95
CA GLN A 62 -14.77 3.90 11.80
C GLN A 62 -15.02 4.74 10.56
N PRO A 63 -14.49 4.33 9.38
CA PRO A 63 -14.96 4.90 8.13
C PRO A 63 -16.42 4.52 7.93
N TYR A 64 -17.13 5.20 7.04
CA TYR A 64 -18.46 4.75 6.61
C TYR A 64 -18.39 4.01 5.28
N ASN A 65 -17.48 4.41 4.38
CA ASN A 65 -17.25 3.78 3.09
C ASN A 65 -15.77 3.43 2.89
N VAL A 66 -15.51 2.32 2.22
CA VAL A 66 -14.17 1.85 1.87
C VAL A 66 -14.13 1.40 0.41
N ALA A 67 -13.07 1.71 -0.32
CA ALA A 67 -12.93 1.25 -1.70
C ALA A 67 -12.79 -0.28 -1.78
N ILE A 68 -13.56 -0.91 -2.67
CA ILE A 68 -13.52 -2.37 -2.91
C ILE A 68 -12.19 -2.76 -3.59
N ASN A 69 -11.82 -2.02 -4.63
CA ASN A 69 -10.63 -2.28 -5.45
C ASN A 69 -9.44 -1.47 -4.95
N SER A 70 -8.78 -1.99 -3.92
CA SER A 70 -7.54 -1.44 -3.35
C SER A 70 -6.38 -1.24 -4.32
N TYR A 71 -6.38 -1.90 -5.49
CA TYR A 71 -5.31 -1.76 -6.49
C TYR A 71 -5.51 -0.59 -7.45
N GLU A 72 -6.75 -0.16 -7.66
CA GLU A 72 -7.12 0.92 -8.59
C GLU A 72 -7.39 2.25 -7.87
N ALA A 73 -7.47 2.21 -6.54
CA ALA A 73 -7.58 3.37 -5.68
C ALA A 73 -6.28 4.18 -5.74
N THR A 74 -6.28 5.25 -6.53
CA THR A 74 -5.26 6.30 -6.50
C THR A 74 -5.65 7.40 -5.50
N GLU A 75 -4.66 8.13 -5.01
CA GLU A 75 -4.85 9.23 -4.06
C GLU A 75 -5.89 10.25 -4.56
N ASP A 76 -5.70 10.79 -5.76
CA ASP A 76 -6.62 11.78 -6.32
C ASP A 76 -8.04 11.23 -6.50
N ARG A 77 -8.20 9.97 -6.95
CA ARG A 77 -9.54 9.36 -7.07
C ARG A 77 -10.23 9.23 -5.71
N CYS A 78 -9.46 8.89 -4.68
CA CYS A 78 -9.97 8.81 -3.31
C CYS A 78 -10.42 10.18 -2.78
N LEU A 79 -9.60 11.21 -3.02
CA LEU A 79 -9.94 12.59 -2.67
C LEU A 79 -11.13 13.11 -3.48
N ALA A 80 -11.24 12.76 -4.76
CA ALA A 80 -12.36 13.11 -5.63
C ALA A 80 -13.68 12.51 -5.11
N ALA A 81 -13.66 11.25 -4.69
CA ALA A 81 -14.82 10.59 -4.09
C ALA A 81 -15.32 11.36 -2.85
N CYS A 82 -14.40 11.76 -1.97
CA CYS A 82 -14.74 12.59 -0.80
C CYS A 82 -15.18 14.01 -1.16
N GLN A 83 -14.62 14.59 -2.22
CA GLN A 83 -14.98 15.93 -2.65
C GLN A 83 -16.42 15.95 -3.15
N ASN A 84 -16.82 14.92 -3.91
CA ASN A 84 -18.16 14.75 -4.47
C ASN A 84 -19.21 14.33 -3.43
N ASP A 85 -18.80 13.70 -2.33
CA ASP A 85 -19.68 13.31 -1.23
C ASP A 85 -19.81 14.45 -0.19
N GLN A 86 -21.05 14.84 0.12
CA GLN A 86 -21.36 15.85 1.14
C GLN A 86 -21.15 15.33 2.57
N ASN A 87 -21.27 14.03 2.77
CA ASN A 87 -21.08 13.40 4.08
C ASN A 87 -19.60 13.27 4.42
N CYS A 88 -18.72 13.24 3.41
CA CYS A 88 -17.30 13.08 3.61
C CYS A 88 -16.66 14.34 4.20
N LYS A 89 -15.98 14.17 5.34
CA LYS A 89 -15.21 15.22 6.02
C LYS A 89 -13.73 14.92 6.11
N ALA A 90 -13.35 13.64 6.09
CA ALA A 90 -11.96 13.22 6.05
C ALA A 90 -11.80 11.93 5.24
N VAL A 91 -10.58 11.69 4.78
CA VAL A 91 -10.19 10.54 3.99
C VAL A 91 -8.91 9.98 4.56
N VAL A 92 -8.77 8.66 4.56
CA VAL A 92 -7.48 8.00 4.73
C VAL A 92 -7.11 7.34 3.42
N TYR A 93 -5.95 7.72 2.90
CA TYR A 93 -5.35 7.08 1.73
C TYR A 93 -3.95 6.60 2.07
N GLY A 94 -3.62 5.37 1.70
CA GLY A 94 -2.33 4.83 2.10
C GLY A 94 -2.09 3.40 1.72
N TYR A 95 -0.82 3.02 1.84
CA TYR A 95 -0.36 1.68 1.58
C TYR A 95 -0.63 0.77 2.79
N ILE A 96 -1.42 -0.28 2.57
CA ILE A 96 -1.69 -1.31 3.57
C ILE A 96 -0.97 -2.60 3.19
N GLY A 97 0.07 -2.94 3.96
CA GLY A 97 0.69 -4.26 3.90
C GLY A 97 1.91 -4.33 2.99
N GLY A 98 2.11 -5.45 2.31
CA GLY A 98 3.36 -5.78 1.60
C GLY A 98 3.17 -6.22 0.14
N ARG A 99 1.99 -6.00 -0.45
CA ARG A 99 1.63 -6.44 -1.82
C ARG A 99 1.03 -5.33 -2.69
N ASP A 100 1.52 -4.09 -2.59
CA ASP A 100 1.03 -2.94 -3.39
C ASP A 100 -0.50 -2.71 -3.29
N VAL A 101 -1.08 -2.99 -2.11
CA VAL A 101 -2.50 -2.78 -1.80
C VAL A 101 -2.69 -1.41 -1.17
N PHE A 102 -3.51 -0.57 -1.77
CA PHE A 102 -3.87 0.75 -1.23
C PHE A 102 -5.22 0.74 -0.54
N THR A 103 -5.39 1.68 0.37
CA THR A 103 -6.66 1.93 1.03
C THR A 103 -7.20 3.27 0.65
N CYS A 104 -8.51 3.31 0.55
CA CYS A 104 -9.26 4.53 0.46
C CYS A 104 -10.44 4.38 1.41
N GLU A 105 -10.42 5.13 2.49
CA GLU A 105 -11.42 5.07 3.56
C GLU A 105 -12.03 6.46 3.72
N LEU A 106 -13.35 6.57 3.65
CA LEU A 106 -14.08 7.83 3.83
C LEU A 106 -14.65 7.94 5.24
N TYR A 107 -14.52 9.12 5.84
CA TYR A 107 -14.94 9.42 7.20
C TYR A 107 -15.90 10.60 7.23
N SER A 108 -16.99 10.45 7.97
CA SER A 108 -18.01 11.49 8.16
C SER A 108 -17.62 12.50 9.25
N GLU A 109 -16.56 12.22 9.98
CA GLU A 109 -15.98 13.06 11.02
C GLU A 109 -14.65 13.65 10.55
N SER A 110 -14.44 14.94 10.81
CA SER A 110 -13.14 15.60 10.57
C SER A 110 -12.23 15.59 11.80
N ASN A 111 -12.66 14.98 12.91
CA ASN A 111 -11.94 15.07 14.18
C ASN A 111 -10.87 13.97 14.28
N VAL A 112 -9.62 14.33 14.03
CA VAL A 112 -8.46 13.44 14.18
C VAL A 112 -8.01 13.44 15.65
N LYS A 113 -8.75 12.74 16.52
CA LYS A 113 -8.33 12.50 17.91
C LYS A 113 -7.35 11.33 17.95
N SER A 114 -6.16 11.54 18.51
CA SER A 114 -5.16 10.49 18.75
C SER A 114 -4.86 9.62 17.52
N PRO A 115 -4.36 10.20 16.41
CA PRO A 115 -4.08 9.44 15.20
C PRO A 115 -3.04 8.36 15.47
N LEU A 116 -3.22 7.20 14.85
CA LEU A 116 -2.25 6.13 14.86
C LEU A 116 -1.09 6.50 13.96
N TYR A 117 0.14 6.31 14.43
CA TYR A 117 1.28 6.35 13.51
C TYR A 117 1.15 5.16 12.56
N THR A 118 1.15 5.38 11.26
CA THR A 118 1.09 4.31 10.28
C THR A 118 1.91 4.76 9.07
N PRO A 119 3.10 4.19 8.84
CA PRO A 119 3.95 4.64 7.76
C PRO A 119 3.25 4.41 6.41
N PHE A 120 3.48 5.32 5.46
CA PHE A 120 2.94 5.27 4.09
C PHE A 120 1.42 5.39 4.02
N THR A 121 0.80 5.96 5.04
CA THR A 121 -0.64 6.24 5.10
C THR A 121 -0.85 7.67 5.55
N ASN A 122 -1.74 8.38 4.88
CA ASN A 122 -1.99 9.79 5.13
C ASN A 122 -3.48 10.02 5.40
N ILE A 123 -3.76 10.98 6.29
CA ILE A 123 -5.11 11.49 6.55
C ILE A 123 -5.29 12.81 5.81
N TYR A 124 -6.38 12.96 5.08
CA TYR A 124 -6.75 14.18 4.37
C TYR A 124 -8.06 14.71 4.94
N ILE A 125 -8.03 15.87 5.59
CA ILE A 125 -9.23 16.51 6.12
C ILE A 125 -9.73 17.53 5.11
N LYS A 126 -11.01 17.43 4.71
CA LYS A 126 -11.63 18.35 3.76
C LYS A 126 -11.64 19.77 4.32
N LYS A 127 -11.08 20.73 3.57
CA LYS A 127 -11.14 22.15 3.97
C LYS A 127 -12.58 22.65 3.87
N ARG A 128 -12.96 23.55 4.78
CA ARG A 128 -14.29 24.20 4.74
C ARG A 128 -14.40 25.25 3.64
N SER A 129 -13.27 25.77 3.17
CA SER A 129 -13.22 26.70 2.03
C SER A 129 -13.58 25.98 0.74
N GLU A 130 -14.29 26.66 -0.16
CA GLU A 130 -14.54 26.15 -1.51
C GLU A 130 -13.23 25.81 -2.21
N CYS A 131 -13.09 24.55 -2.65
CA CYS A 131 -11.96 24.17 -3.47
C CYS A 131 -12.24 24.52 -4.93
N ARG A 132 -11.32 25.25 -5.57
CA ARG A 132 -11.44 25.66 -6.98
C ARG A 132 -11.10 24.53 -7.96
N LYS A 133 -10.56 23.41 -7.48
CA LYS A 133 -10.22 22.25 -8.31
C LYS A 133 -11.46 21.38 -8.53
N SER A 134 -11.65 20.98 -9.79
CA SER A 134 -12.76 20.12 -10.16
C SER A 134 -12.42 18.66 -9.88
N ALA A 135 -13.32 17.98 -9.19
CA ALA A 135 -13.29 16.53 -9.00
C ALA A 135 -14.00 15.76 -10.14
N LEU A 136 -14.58 16.46 -11.13
CA LEU A 136 -15.45 15.87 -12.17
C LEU A 136 -14.70 15.06 -13.24
N GLY A 137 -13.36 15.11 -13.27
CA GLY A 137 -12.54 14.38 -14.25
C GLY A 137 -12.08 13.00 -13.79
N TYR A 138 -12.36 12.61 -12.55
CA TYR A 138 -11.92 11.34 -11.99
C TYR A 138 -13.01 10.28 -12.10
N GLU A 139 -12.60 9.07 -12.50
CA GLU A 139 -13.46 7.90 -12.48
C GLU A 139 -13.93 7.59 -11.06
N ALA A 140 -15.22 7.28 -10.90
CA ALA A 140 -15.79 6.94 -9.61
C ALA A 140 -15.17 5.65 -9.08
N LEU A 141 -14.73 5.67 -7.82
CA LEU A 141 -14.28 4.46 -7.13
C LEU A 141 -15.49 3.67 -6.65
N ASP A 142 -15.43 2.35 -6.83
CA ASP A 142 -16.43 1.46 -6.27
C ASP A 142 -16.22 1.32 -4.76
N MET A 143 -17.24 1.71 -3.99
CA MET A 143 -17.20 1.82 -2.54
C MET A 143 -18.15 0.80 -1.94
N THR A 144 -17.74 0.19 -0.84
CA THR A 144 -18.55 -0.72 -0.04
C THR A 144 -18.63 -0.24 1.40
N ASP A 145 -19.59 -0.80 2.14
CA ASP A 145 -19.72 -0.61 3.57
C ASP A 145 -18.48 -1.12 4.31
N VAL A 146 -18.35 -0.67 5.56
CA VAL A 146 -17.21 -0.97 6.42
C VAL A 146 -16.97 -2.47 6.54
N ASP A 147 -15.77 -2.90 6.13
CA ASP A 147 -15.29 -4.27 6.31
C ASP A 147 -14.53 -4.38 7.65
N GLU A 148 -14.74 -5.49 8.37
CA GLU A 148 -14.00 -5.87 9.58
C GLU A 148 -12.47 -5.84 9.39
N ARG A 149 -12.01 -5.98 8.13
CA ARG A 149 -10.60 -5.86 7.73
C ARG A 149 -9.97 -4.52 8.14
N VAL A 150 -10.72 -3.42 8.15
CA VAL A 150 -10.21 -2.10 8.57
C VAL A 150 -9.85 -2.12 10.06
N ALA A 151 -10.76 -2.63 10.89
CA ALA A 151 -10.53 -2.74 12.33
C ALA A 151 -9.37 -3.70 12.65
N ALA A 152 -9.32 -4.86 11.99
CA ALA A 152 -8.25 -5.84 12.16
C ALA A 152 -6.87 -5.26 11.82
N ARG A 153 -6.78 -4.44 10.76
CA ARG A 153 -5.56 -3.74 10.37
C ARG A 153 -5.10 -2.75 11.43
N LYS A 154 -6.00 -1.90 11.93
CA LYS A 154 -5.65 -0.91 12.96
C LYS A 154 -5.20 -1.58 14.26
N GLN A 155 -5.85 -2.67 14.65
CA GLN A 155 -5.41 -3.50 15.79
C GLN A 155 -4.02 -4.08 15.57
N ARG A 156 -3.69 -4.54 14.36
CA ARG A 156 -2.36 -5.06 14.04
C ARG A 156 -1.27 -4.00 14.22
N TYR A 157 -1.49 -2.78 13.74
CA TYR A 157 -0.53 -1.69 13.93
C TYR A 157 -0.35 -1.33 15.41
N LEU A 158 -1.44 -1.22 16.17
CA LEU A 158 -1.38 -1.01 17.63
C LEU A 158 -0.54 -2.08 18.34
N ARG A 159 -0.73 -3.36 18.00
CA ARG A 159 0.06 -4.47 18.55
C ARG A 159 1.54 -4.41 18.17
N LEU A 160 1.87 -3.88 17.00
CA LEU A 160 3.27 -3.69 16.59
C LEU A 160 3.94 -2.58 17.39
N TYR A 161 3.22 -1.51 17.72
CA TYR A 161 3.76 -0.42 18.55
C TYR A 161 3.89 -0.77 20.02
N THR A 162 3.02 -1.62 20.56
CA THR A 162 3.14 -2.07 21.95
C THR A 162 4.20 -3.14 22.16
N LYS A 163 4.67 -3.79 21.09
CA LYS A 163 5.76 -4.76 21.18
C LYS A 163 7.09 -4.03 21.33
N PHE A 164 7.68 -4.19 22.51
CA PHE A 164 9.06 -3.78 22.78
C PHE A 164 10.02 -4.53 21.84
N ASN A 165 10.75 -3.80 20.99
CA ASN A 165 11.80 -4.37 20.15
C ASN A 165 13.06 -4.58 20.99
N PHE A 166 13.28 -5.81 21.46
CA PHE A 166 14.47 -6.19 22.25
C PHE A 166 15.81 -5.95 21.53
N PHE A 167 15.80 -5.82 20.19
CA PHE A 167 16.99 -5.63 19.35
C PHE A 167 17.33 -4.15 19.04
N GLY A 168 16.69 -3.19 19.72
CA GLY A 168 16.90 -1.75 19.50
C GLY A 168 18.01 -1.09 20.33
N PHE A 169 18.88 -1.87 20.98
CA PHE A 169 20.06 -1.35 21.69
C PHE A 169 21.27 -1.45 20.76
N GLY A 170 21.70 -0.32 20.22
CA GLY A 170 22.93 -0.14 19.45
C GLY A 170 23.42 1.29 19.59
#